data_AF-A0A929X6W1-F1
#
_entry.id   AF-A0A929X6W1-F1
#
_cell.length_a   1.000
_cell.length_b   1.000
_cell.length_c   1.000
_cell.angle_alpha   90.00
_cell.angle_beta   90.00
_cell.angle_gamma   90.00
#
_symmetry.space_group_name_H-M   'P 1'
#
loop_
_entity.id
_entity.type
_entity.pdbx_description
1 polymer ?
#
loop_
_entity_poly.entity_id
_entity_poly.type
_entity_poly.pdbx_seq_one_letter_code
_entity_poly.pdbx_strand_id
1 'polypeptide(L)'
;MAEFLIKPAKDGCKFDLLHAEHVLCTSEVYTSKAACKNGIESVAKNAPLKKIEDQTIEGGAKLSNPKFEIYVDKAGKFRFRLTASNGQIIAVSRDFEAKADALKVIELIAKEAAKAKIKEA
;
A
#
# COMPACT_ATOMS: atom_id res chain seq x y z
N MET A 1 14.09 7.08 -6.92
CA MET A 1 14.14 5.60 -6.76
C MET A 1 13.18 5.21 -5.66
N ALA A 2 12.51 4.08 -5.80
CA ALA A 2 11.63 3.57 -4.74
C ALA A 2 12.42 2.80 -3.68
N GLU A 3 12.03 2.95 -2.42
CA GLU A 3 12.68 2.30 -1.28
C GLU A 3 11.64 1.90 -0.24
N PHE A 4 11.75 0.70 0.31
CA PHE A 4 11.05 0.30 1.53
C PHE A 4 11.91 0.68 2.74
N LEU A 5 11.35 1.48 3.66
CA LEU A 5 12.00 1.84 4.92
C LEU A 5 11.29 1.17 6.09
N ILE A 6 11.92 0.16 6.68
CA ILE A 6 11.45 -0.47 7.92
C ILE A 6 11.78 0.47 9.09
N LYS A 7 10.78 0.77 9.91
CA LYS A 7 10.88 1.64 11.09
C LYS A 7 10.38 0.90 12.33
N PRO A 8 10.97 1.15 13.51
CA PRO A 8 10.42 0.68 14.77
C PRO A 8 9.03 1.29 15.03
N ALA A 9 8.18 0.52 15.69
CA ALA A 9 6.89 0.94 16.23
C ALA A 9 6.79 0.45 17.67
N LYS A 10 5.88 1.02 18.46
CA LYS A 10 5.71 0.68 19.89
C LYS A 10 5.64 -0.83 20.14
N ASP A 11 4.88 -1.54 19.31
CA ASP A 11 4.60 -2.98 19.47
C ASP A 11 5.23 -3.82 18.34
N GLY A 12 6.30 -3.32 17.71
CA GLY A 12 7.05 -4.06 16.69
C GLY A 12 7.67 -3.18 15.61
N CYS A 13 7.35 -3.41 14.35
CA CYS A 13 7.86 -2.65 13.20
C CYS A 13 6.74 -2.33 12.21
N LYS A 14 6.98 -1.34 11.37
CA LYS A 14 6.19 -1.07 10.17
C LYS A 14 7.13 -0.68 9.05
N PHE A 15 6.66 -0.62 7.82
CA PHE A 15 7.43 -0.06 6.71
C PHE A 15 6.66 1.01 5.96
N ASP A 16 7.40 1.96 5.42
CA ASP A 16 6.91 2.86 4.37
C ASP A 16 7.47 2.41 3.03
N LEU A 17 6.70 2.52 1.96
CA LEU A 17 7.23 2.56 0.61
C LEU A 17 7.36 4.02 0.20
N LEU A 18 8.58 4.44 -0.12
CA LEU A 18 8.91 5.80 -0.53
C LEU A 18 9.26 5.85 -2.00
N HIS A 19 9.06 7.01 -2.63
CA HIS A 19 9.67 7.35 -3.91
C HIS A 19 10.15 8.80 -3.88
N ALA A 20 11.48 8.98 -4.02
CA ALA A 20 12.11 10.30 -3.85
C ALA A 20 11.70 10.97 -2.53
N GLU A 21 11.87 10.24 -1.41
CA GLU A 21 11.55 10.68 -0.04
C GLU A 21 10.06 10.91 0.27
N HIS A 22 9.18 10.89 -0.73
CA HIS A 22 7.73 10.93 -0.52
C HIS A 22 7.19 9.55 -0.17
N VAL A 23 6.47 9.45 0.96
CA VAL A 23 5.76 8.23 1.36
C VAL A 23 4.57 8.00 0.43
N LEU A 24 4.56 6.85 -0.24
CA LEU A 24 3.48 6.40 -1.11
C LEU A 24 2.41 5.64 -0.31
N CYS A 25 2.84 4.74 0.58
CA CYS A 25 1.98 3.99 1.49
C CYS A 25 2.76 3.48 2.70
N THR A 26 2.04 3.19 3.79
CA THR A 26 2.58 2.66 5.04
C THR A 26 1.88 1.36 5.39
N SER A 27 2.63 0.39 5.92
CA SER A 27 2.07 -0.87 6.40
C SER A 27 1.36 -0.71 7.75
N GLU A 28 0.55 -1.69 8.12
CA GLU A 28 0.18 -1.89 9.53
C GLU A 28 1.42 -2.21 10.38
N VAL A 29 1.26 -2.16 11.71
CA VAL A 29 2.32 -2.58 12.62
C VAL A 29 2.36 -4.11 12.67
N TYR A 30 3.53 -4.67 12.35
CA TYR A 30 3.84 -6.07 12.52
C TYR A 30 4.59 -6.29 13.83
N THR A 31 4.37 -7.42 14.48
CA THR A 31 5.00 -7.75 15.77
C THR A 31 6.46 -8.20 15.65
N SER A 32 6.97 -8.47 14.43
CA SER A 32 8.35 -8.90 14.22
C SER A 32 8.93 -8.38 12.90
N LYS A 33 10.26 -8.23 12.85
CA LYS A 33 10.99 -7.86 11.62
C LYS A 33 10.74 -8.84 10.47
N ALA A 34 10.65 -10.14 10.77
CA ALA A 34 10.34 -11.15 9.77
C ALA A 34 8.96 -10.92 9.14
N ALA A 35 7.95 -10.59 9.96
CA ALA A 35 6.62 -10.25 9.45
C ALA A 35 6.61 -8.95 8.63
N CYS A 36 7.39 -7.92 9.00
CA CYS A 36 7.60 -6.73 8.15
C CYS A 36 8.19 -7.10 6.78
N LYS A 37 9.23 -7.95 6.74
CA LYS A 37 9.86 -8.39 5.49
C LYS A 37 8.89 -9.18 4.61
N ASN A 38 8.10 -10.09 5.20
CA ASN A 38 7.04 -10.79 4.50
C ASN A 38 5.96 -9.83 3.95
N GLY A 39 5.63 -8.78 4.70
CA GLY A 39 4.74 -7.71 4.24
C GLY A 39 5.29 -6.98 3.02
N ILE A 40 6.58 -6.62 3.04
CA ILE A 40 7.29 -5.98 1.92
C ILE A 40 7.27 -6.90 0.68
N GLU A 41 7.61 -8.17 0.84
CA GLU A 41 7.58 -9.15 -0.25
C GLU A 41 6.16 -9.29 -0.83
N SER A 42 5.14 -9.26 0.02
CA SER A 42 3.74 -9.29 -0.39
C SER A 42 3.37 -8.05 -1.22
N VAL A 43 3.79 -6.85 -0.80
CA VAL A 43 3.57 -5.61 -1.57
C VAL A 43 4.29 -5.70 -2.92
N ALA A 44 5.57 -6.08 -2.92
CA ALA A 44 6.41 -6.20 -4.12
C ALA A 44 5.83 -7.19 -5.15
N LYS A 45 5.22 -8.29 -4.68
CA LYS A 45 4.59 -9.31 -5.53
C LYS A 45 3.21 -8.89 -6.02
N ASN A 46 2.40 -8.29 -5.16
CA ASN A 46 0.97 -8.08 -5.45
C ASN A 46 0.69 -6.74 -6.14
N ALA A 47 1.47 -5.69 -5.84
CA ALA A 47 1.26 -4.38 -6.46
C ALA A 47 1.34 -4.39 -8.00
N PRO A 48 2.29 -5.10 -8.64
CA PRO A 48 2.37 -5.16 -10.11
C PRO A 48 1.14 -5.78 -10.79
N LEU A 49 0.29 -6.51 -10.07
CA LEU A 49 -0.95 -7.06 -10.62
C LEU A 49 -1.95 -5.97 -11.02
N LYS A 50 -1.83 -4.76 -10.45
CA LYS A 50 -2.64 -3.57 -10.77
C LYS A 50 -4.16 -3.85 -10.80
N LYS A 51 -4.63 -4.78 -9.97
CA LYS A 51 -6.06 -5.02 -9.75
C LYS A 51 -6.59 -3.91 -8.85
N ILE A 52 -7.45 -3.05 -9.37
CA ILE A 52 -7.98 -1.90 -8.64
C ILE A 52 -9.50 -2.03 -8.56
N GLU A 53 -10.00 -2.20 -7.35
CA GLU A 53 -11.42 -2.09 -7.03
C GLU A 53 -11.72 -0.67 -6.58
N ASP A 54 -12.64 0.01 -7.26
CA ASP A 54 -13.07 1.36 -6.92
C ASP A 54 -14.37 1.31 -6.13
N GLN A 55 -14.27 1.42 -4.81
CA GLN A 55 -15.41 1.41 -3.89
C GLN A 55 -16.10 2.78 -3.81
N THR A 56 -15.62 3.77 -4.58
CA THR A 56 -16.24 5.11 -4.66
C THR A 56 -17.35 5.16 -5.72
N ILE A 57 -17.55 4.08 -6.47
CA ILE A 57 -18.55 3.96 -7.52
C ILE A 57 -19.65 3.01 -7.05
N GLU A 58 -20.88 3.51 -6.95
CA GLU A 58 -22.03 2.67 -6.65
C GLU A 58 -22.24 1.61 -7.75
N GLY A 59 -22.43 0.35 -7.36
CA GLY A 59 -22.51 -0.77 -8.30
C GLY A 59 -21.19 -1.13 -8.98
N GLY A 60 -20.06 -0.59 -8.51
CA GLY A 60 -18.72 -0.88 -9.05
C GLY A 60 -18.33 -2.35 -8.99
N ALA A 61 -17.41 -2.75 -9.89
CA ALA A 61 -16.93 -4.12 -9.98
C ALA A 61 -16.22 -4.56 -8.68
N LYS A 62 -16.61 -5.71 -8.14
CA LYS A 62 -15.93 -6.34 -7.01
C LYS A 62 -14.86 -7.29 -7.52
N LEU A 63 -13.62 -7.11 -7.05
CA LEU A 63 -12.48 -7.95 -7.39
C LEU A 63 -12.12 -8.90 -6.25
N SER A 64 -11.55 -10.05 -6.58
CA SER A 64 -10.94 -10.94 -5.59
C SER A 64 -9.55 -10.43 -5.19
N ASN A 65 -9.12 -10.80 -3.98
CA ASN A 65 -7.78 -10.49 -3.50
C ASN A 65 -6.70 -11.28 -4.28
N PRO A 66 -5.46 -10.78 -4.37
CA PRO A 66 -4.98 -9.48 -3.90
C PRO A 66 -5.41 -8.34 -4.83
N LYS A 67 -5.68 -7.15 -4.27
CA LYS A 67 -6.11 -5.97 -5.02
C LYS A 67 -5.82 -4.67 -4.26
N PHE A 68 -5.75 -3.58 -4.99
CA PHE A 68 -5.94 -2.25 -4.45
C PHE A 68 -7.44 -1.99 -4.29
N GLU A 69 -7.84 -1.39 -3.18
CA GLU A 69 -9.18 -0.89 -2.95
C GLU A 69 -9.08 0.62 -2.75
N ILE A 70 -9.74 1.40 -3.61
CA ILE A 70 -9.87 2.85 -3.45
C ILE A 70 -11.19 3.13 -2.75
N TYR A 71 -11.15 3.93 -1.69
CA TYR A 71 -12.31 4.26 -0.88
C TYR A 71 -12.25 5.72 -0.40
N VAL A 72 -13.39 6.24 0.03
CA VAL A 72 -13.49 7.53 0.71
C VAL A 72 -13.55 7.28 2.22
N ASP A 73 -12.69 7.94 2.97
CA ASP A 73 -12.69 7.84 4.43
C ASP A 73 -13.83 8.66 5.06
N LYS A 74 -13.98 8.58 6.38
CA LYS A 74 -15.05 9.29 7.11
C LYS A 74 -14.96 10.82 7.00
N ALA A 75 -13.79 11.36 6.62
CA ALA A 75 -13.56 12.78 6.43
C ALA A 75 -13.77 13.22 4.97
N GLY A 76 -14.26 12.33 4.10
CA GLY A 76 -14.48 12.64 2.69
C GLY A 76 -13.20 12.60 1.84
N LYS A 77 -12.08 12.09 2.38
CA LYS A 77 -10.81 12.02 1.64
C LYS A 77 -10.63 10.68 0.94
N PHE A 78 -10.02 10.70 -0.23
CA PHE A 78 -9.68 9.47 -0.94
C PHE A 78 -8.48 8.78 -0.28
N ARG A 79 -8.57 7.47 -0.17
CA ARG A 79 -7.46 6.60 0.24
C ARG A 79 -7.46 5.35 -0.62
N PHE A 80 -6.34 4.64 -0.61
CA PHE A 80 -6.29 3.27 -1.05
C PHE A 80 -5.68 2.35 0.00
N ARG A 81 -5.99 1.07 -0.10
CA ARG A 81 -5.29 0.00 0.61
C ARG A 81 -4.96 -1.12 -0.36
N LEU A 82 -3.85 -1.81 -0.14
CA LEU A 82 -3.48 -3.04 -0.84
C LEU A 82 -3.77 -4.23 0.05
N THR A 83 -4.49 -5.23 -0.47
CA THR A 83 -4.75 -6.50 0.20
C THR A 83 -3.85 -7.60 -0.36
N ALA A 84 -3.41 -8.52 0.50
CA ALA A 84 -2.79 -9.78 0.11
C ALA A 84 -3.86 -10.83 -0.27
N SER A 85 -3.45 -11.96 -0.87
CA SER A 85 -4.37 -13.01 -1.32
C SER A 85 -5.28 -13.55 -0.21
N ASN A 86 -4.83 -13.53 1.04
CA ASN A 86 -5.60 -13.94 2.22
C ASN A 86 -6.57 -12.86 2.75
N GLY A 87 -6.66 -11.70 2.09
CA GLY A 87 -7.48 -10.55 2.49
C GLY A 87 -6.85 -9.62 3.52
N GLN A 88 -5.64 -9.92 4.02
CA GLN A 88 -4.95 -9.02 4.94
C GLN A 88 -4.57 -7.71 4.25
N ILE A 89 -4.78 -6.58 4.93
CA ILE A 89 -4.28 -5.27 4.48
C ILE A 89 -2.77 -5.21 4.73
N ILE A 90 -1.99 -4.95 3.68
CA ILE A 90 -0.52 -4.93 3.75
C ILE A 90 0.08 -3.54 3.54
N ALA A 91 -0.70 -2.60 2.99
CA ALA A 91 -0.31 -1.21 2.85
C ALA A 91 -1.55 -0.32 2.76
N VAL A 92 -1.47 0.87 3.36
CA VAL A 92 -2.51 1.91 3.32
C VAL A 92 -1.87 3.23 2.92
N SER A 93 -2.57 4.00 2.09
CA SER A 93 -2.12 5.32 1.66
C SER A 93 -2.37 6.40 2.72
N ARG A 94 -1.73 7.54 2.52
CA ARG A 94 -2.21 8.83 3.06
C ARG A 94 -3.58 9.20 2.49
N ASP A 95 -4.17 10.26 3.01
CA ASP A 95 -5.32 10.90 2.41
C ASP A 95 -4.94 11.70 1.13
N PHE A 96 -5.90 11.77 0.21
CA PHE A 96 -5.85 12.55 -1.01
C PHE A 96 -7.14 13.36 -1.18
N GLU A 97 -7.01 14.56 -1.73
CA GLU A 97 -8.15 15.40 -2.13
C GLU A 97 -8.87 14.86 -3.38
N ALA A 98 -8.13 14.20 -4.27
CA ALA A 98 -8.65 13.70 -5.54
C ALA A 98 -8.31 12.22 -5.77
N LYS A 99 -9.31 11.46 -6.23
CA LYS A 99 -9.13 10.05 -6.64
C LYS A 99 -8.01 9.86 -7.66
N ALA A 100 -7.86 10.81 -8.59
CA ALA A 100 -6.82 10.76 -9.61
C ALA A 100 -5.40 10.74 -9.02
N ASP A 101 -5.17 11.39 -7.88
CA ASP A 101 -3.85 11.39 -7.24
C ASP A 101 -3.57 10.08 -6.50
N ALA A 102 -4.59 9.49 -5.88
CA ALA A 102 -4.51 8.14 -5.33
C ALA A 102 -4.16 7.12 -6.44
N LEU A 103 -4.80 7.23 -7.61
CA LEU A 103 -4.51 6.38 -8.77
C LEU A 103 -3.07 6.52 -9.26
N LYS A 104 -2.56 7.76 -9.42
CA LYS A 104 -1.15 7.99 -9.81
C LYS A 104 -0.18 7.31 -8.83
N VAL A 105 -0.46 7.37 -7.53
CA VAL A 105 0.37 6.69 -6.52
C VAL A 105 0.29 5.18 -6.68
N ILE A 106 -0.89 4.60 -6.91
CA ILE A 106 -1.02 3.16 -7.19
C ILE A 106 -0.20 2.75 -8.41
N GLU A 107 -0.23 3.54 -9.49
CA GLU A 107 0.57 3.27 -10.70
C GLU A 107 2.07 3.29 -10.42
N LEU A 108 2.52 4.25 -9.61
CA LEU A 108 3.91 4.34 -9.21
C LEU A 108 4.34 3.14 -8.36
N ILE A 109 3.51 2.74 -7.38
CA ILE A 109 3.75 1.55 -6.55
C ILE A 109 3.81 0.29 -7.45
N ALA A 110 2.85 0.10 -8.35
CA ALA A 110 2.81 -1.07 -9.24
C ALA A 110 4.06 -1.19 -10.13
N LYS A 111 4.63 -0.05 -10.53
CA LYS A 111 5.82 0.01 -11.39
C LYS A 111 7.13 -0.22 -10.62
N GLU A 112 7.23 0.31 -9.41
CA GLU A 112 8.50 0.47 -8.70
C GLU A 112 8.66 -0.46 -7.49
N ALA A 113 7.57 -0.95 -6.88
CA ALA A 113 7.64 -1.74 -5.64
C ALA A 113 8.50 -3.01 -5.77
N ALA A 114 8.39 -3.73 -6.89
CA ALA A 114 9.18 -4.95 -7.14
C ALA A 114 10.70 -4.70 -7.27
N LYS A 115 11.11 -3.43 -7.47
CA LYS A 115 12.51 -3.01 -7.66
C LYS A 115 13.03 -2.20 -6.47
N ALA A 116 12.17 -1.93 -5.49
CA ALA A 116 12.50 -1.05 -4.38
C ALA A 116 13.53 -1.70 -3.46
N LYS A 117 14.54 -0.91 -3.07
CA LYS A 117 15.55 -1.35 -2.11
C LYS A 117 14.95 -1.36 -0.71
N ILE A 118 15.38 -2.29 0.14
CA ILE A 118 14.97 -2.33 1.55
C ILE A 118 16.03 -1.66 2.40
N LYS A 119 15.61 -0.74 3.28
CA LYS A 119 16.40 -0.07 4.30
C LYS A 119 15.77 -0.27 5.67
N GLU A 120 16.59 -0.24 6.71
CA GLU A 120 16.15 -0.24 8.11
C GLU A 120 16.59 1.10 8.74
N ALA A 121 15.69 1.76 9.48
CA ALA A 121 15.92 3.01 10.21
C ALA A 121 16.53 2.77 11.59
#